data_AF-A0A017T977-F1
#
_entry.id   AF-A0A017T977-F1
#
_cell.length_a   1.000
_cell.length_b   1.000
_cell.length_c   1.000
_cell.angle_alpha   90.00
_cell.angle_beta   90.00
_cell.angle_gamma   90.00
#
_symmetry.space_group_name_H-M   'P 1'
#
loop_
_entity.id
_entity.type
_entity.pdbx_description
1 polymer ?
#
loop_
_entity_poly.entity_id
_entity_poly.type
_entity_poly.pdbx_seq_one_letter_code
_entity_poly.pdbx_strand_id
1 'polypeptide(L)'
;MPLLPPWSSVVRVETTERKTYDREAGERKRAVGFKPDRTIDSDETWMFTDGSGSGWHGLVVLRQGEDSRLVARDARIPMKNVGAEMNALLLALEAIRPGERVVVVADFLWNVYYLLGWYKVNHPTLQEQVAKAHALLDACRPASLRYVHIRGHAKDSSPLGHWNHIADRLCALHRPVDCTAPVSAFGTPEAPRPLAKVLLEVTDGEIFR
;
A
#
# COMPACT_ATOMS: atom_id res chain seq x y z
N MET A 1 24.60 11.44 -12.10
CA MET A 1 23.31 10.91 -11.61
C MET A 1 23.60 9.52 -11.06
N PRO A 2 23.19 9.16 -9.82
CA PRO A 2 23.26 7.77 -9.40
C PRO A 2 22.42 6.93 -10.35
N LEU A 3 22.95 5.79 -10.78
CA LEU A 3 22.21 4.82 -11.60
C LEU A 3 21.02 4.32 -10.78
N LEU A 4 19.84 4.30 -11.38
CA LEU A 4 18.68 3.70 -10.74
C LEU A 4 18.91 2.19 -10.59
N PRO A 5 18.45 1.57 -9.50
CA PRO A 5 18.58 0.13 -9.30
C PRO A 5 17.88 -0.67 -10.42
N PRO A 6 18.30 -1.93 -10.69
CA PRO A 6 17.71 -2.76 -11.75
C PRO A 6 16.20 -2.94 -11.64
N TRP A 7 15.64 -3.05 -10.44
CA TRP A 7 14.19 -3.19 -10.25
C TRP A 7 13.39 -1.95 -10.68
N SER A 8 14.03 -0.78 -10.81
CA SER A 8 13.34 0.45 -11.19
C SER A 8 12.69 0.36 -12.58
N SER A 9 13.22 -0.47 -13.48
CA SER A 9 12.66 -0.66 -14.83
C SER A 9 11.36 -1.47 -14.85
N VAL A 10 11.06 -2.19 -13.76
CA VAL A 10 9.81 -2.96 -13.62
C VAL A 10 8.73 -2.20 -12.84
N VAL A 11 9.04 -0.97 -12.39
CA VAL A 11 8.11 -0.11 -11.66
C VAL A 11 7.31 0.75 -12.62
N ARG A 12 5.99 0.74 -12.46
CA ARG A 12 5.06 1.66 -13.13
C ARG A 12 4.32 2.46 -12.07
N VAL A 13 4.18 3.77 -12.28
CA VAL A 13 3.44 4.64 -11.35
C VAL A 13 2.16 5.09 -12.04
N GLU A 14 1.04 4.95 -11.36
CA GLU A 14 -0.29 5.33 -11.83
C GLU A 14 -1.00 6.18 -10.78
N THR A 15 -1.93 7.02 -11.21
CA THR A 15 -2.81 7.76 -10.30
C THR A 15 -4.24 7.73 -10.80
N THR A 16 -5.20 7.63 -9.88
CA THR A 16 -6.63 7.78 -10.21
C THR A 16 -7.08 9.24 -10.22
N GLU A 17 -6.27 10.15 -9.68
CA GLU A 17 -6.60 11.56 -9.58
C GLU A 17 -6.13 12.34 -10.80
N ARG A 18 -7.08 12.90 -11.57
CA ARG A 18 -6.80 13.72 -12.77
C ARG A 18 -5.84 14.87 -12.47
N LYS A 19 -6.11 15.64 -11.41
CA LYS A 19 -5.27 16.78 -11.00
C LYS A 19 -3.84 16.36 -10.69
N THR A 20 -3.66 15.19 -10.07
CA THR A 20 -2.33 14.64 -9.79
C THR A 20 -1.65 14.21 -11.08
N TYR A 21 -2.37 13.54 -11.99
CA TYR A 21 -1.82 13.16 -13.30
C TYR A 21 -1.36 14.39 -14.09
N ASP A 22 -2.21 15.41 -14.23
CA ASP A 22 -1.91 16.61 -15.01
C ASP A 22 -0.66 17.33 -14.46
N ARG A 23 -0.52 17.42 -13.14
CA ARG A 23 0.66 17.99 -12.47
C ARG A 23 1.92 17.16 -12.70
N GLU A 24 1.84 15.84 -12.52
CA GLU A 24 3.03 14.98 -12.51
C GLU A 24 3.49 14.62 -13.92
N ALA A 25 2.59 14.19 -14.79
CA ALA A 25 2.89 13.83 -16.17
C ALA A 25 3.02 15.06 -17.09
N GLY A 26 2.25 16.12 -16.85
CA GLY A 26 2.29 17.36 -17.62
C GLY A 26 3.44 18.26 -17.19
N GLU A 27 3.24 19.03 -16.12
CA GLU A 27 4.18 20.07 -15.67
C GLU A 27 5.55 19.48 -15.29
N ARG A 28 5.56 18.36 -14.58
CA ARG A 28 6.78 17.73 -14.06
C ARG A 28 7.38 16.67 -14.98
N LYS A 29 6.69 16.30 -16.07
CA LYS A 29 7.14 15.32 -17.08
C LYS A 29 7.57 13.98 -16.48
N ARG A 30 6.98 13.56 -15.36
CA ARG A 30 7.25 12.26 -14.71
C ARG A 30 6.47 11.16 -15.41
N ALA A 31 7.03 9.95 -15.40
CA ALA A 31 6.39 8.76 -15.97
C ALA A 31 5.26 8.25 -15.04
N VAL A 32 4.19 9.04 -14.91
CA VAL A 32 2.98 8.71 -14.15
C VAL A 32 1.85 8.49 -15.14
N GLY A 33 1.25 7.30 -15.14
CA GLY A 33 0.07 6.96 -15.92
C GLY A 33 -1.22 7.44 -15.25
N PHE A 34 -2.27 7.62 -16.04
CA PHE A 34 -3.61 7.89 -15.52
C PHE A 34 -4.46 6.62 -15.54
N LYS A 35 -4.96 6.22 -14.36
CA LYS A 35 -5.87 5.09 -14.18
C LYS A 35 -7.24 5.60 -13.72
N PRO A 36 -8.14 6.01 -14.63
CA PRO A 36 -9.45 6.55 -14.23
C PRO A 36 -10.36 5.52 -13.56
N ASP A 37 -10.20 4.25 -13.92
CA ASP A 37 -10.98 3.15 -13.41
C ASP A 37 -10.46 2.74 -12.03
N ARG A 38 -11.35 2.81 -11.04
CA ARG A 38 -11.02 2.46 -9.64
C ARG A 38 -11.32 0.99 -9.34
N THR A 39 -11.05 0.12 -10.31
CA THR A 39 -11.27 -1.33 -10.24
C THR A 39 -9.96 -2.08 -10.07
N ILE A 40 -10.06 -3.28 -9.51
CA ILE A 40 -9.02 -4.31 -9.60
C ILE A 40 -9.09 -4.90 -11.01
N ASP A 41 -8.04 -4.68 -11.80
CA ASP A 41 -8.05 -4.88 -13.26
C ASP A 41 -7.15 -6.03 -13.76
N SER A 42 -6.60 -6.82 -12.84
CA SER A 42 -5.62 -7.87 -13.15
C SER A 42 -5.59 -8.95 -12.08
N ASP A 43 -4.96 -10.07 -12.43
CA ASP A 43 -4.67 -11.23 -11.58
C ASP A 43 -3.39 -11.08 -10.74
N GLU A 44 -2.75 -9.91 -10.82
CA GLU A 44 -1.58 -9.55 -10.00
C GLU A 44 -1.95 -9.56 -8.50
N THR A 45 -0.96 -9.65 -7.62
CA THR A 45 -1.21 -9.53 -6.19
C THR A 45 -1.43 -8.07 -5.82
N TRP A 46 -2.60 -7.76 -5.26
CA TRP A 46 -2.97 -6.42 -4.84
C TRP A 46 -2.68 -6.20 -3.36
N MET A 47 -1.94 -5.15 -3.05
CA MET A 47 -1.54 -4.79 -1.71
C MET A 47 -2.03 -3.38 -1.40
N PHE A 48 -2.90 -3.23 -0.41
CA PHE A 48 -3.43 -1.92 0.02
C PHE A 48 -2.75 -1.53 1.31
N THR A 49 -2.09 -0.39 1.31
CA THR A 49 -1.32 0.09 2.47
C THR A 49 -1.86 1.41 2.97
N ASP A 50 -1.85 1.59 4.28
CA ASP A 50 -2.11 2.86 4.92
C ASP A 50 -1.21 3.05 6.14
N GLY A 51 -0.86 4.30 6.44
CA GLY A 51 0.00 4.67 7.55
C GLY A 51 -0.59 5.80 8.39
N SER A 52 -0.81 5.54 9.68
CA SER A 52 -1.31 6.55 10.60
C SER A 52 -0.19 7.27 11.34
N GLY A 53 -0.34 8.58 11.52
CA GLY A 53 0.54 9.39 12.38
C GLY A 53 0.55 8.97 13.86
N SER A 54 -0.32 8.03 14.28
CA SER A 54 -0.25 7.36 15.59
C SER A 54 0.87 6.31 15.68
N GLY A 55 1.52 5.98 14.56
CA GLY A 55 2.56 4.96 14.44
C GLY A 55 2.07 3.56 14.08
N TRP A 56 0.80 3.44 13.69
CA TRP A 56 0.19 2.19 13.23
C TRP A 56 0.10 2.14 11.70
N HIS A 57 0.36 0.97 11.15
CA HIS A 57 0.40 0.74 9.71
C HIS A 57 -0.43 -0.49 9.37
N GLY A 58 -1.21 -0.38 8.30
CA GLY A 58 -2.13 -1.40 7.83
C GLY A 58 -1.71 -1.91 6.46
N LEU A 59 -1.91 -3.21 6.24
CA LEU A 59 -1.73 -3.87 4.96
C LEU A 59 -2.88 -4.86 4.75
N VAL A 60 -3.47 -4.81 3.55
CA VAL A 60 -4.30 -5.89 3.02
C VAL A 60 -3.61 -6.48 1.80
N VAL A 61 -3.47 -7.81 1.75
CA VAL A 61 -2.95 -8.53 0.57
C VAL A 61 -4.07 -9.38 -0.02
N LEU A 62 -4.36 -9.16 -1.29
CA LEU A 62 -5.25 -9.97 -2.12
C LEU A 62 -4.40 -10.70 -3.14
N ARG A 63 -4.35 -12.02 -3.03
CA ARG A 63 -3.63 -12.90 -3.97
C ARG A 63 -4.61 -13.91 -4.54
N GLN A 64 -4.55 -14.14 -5.85
CA GLN A 64 -5.49 -15.03 -6.52
C GLN A 64 -5.41 -16.45 -5.94
N GLY A 65 -6.58 -17.01 -5.61
CA GLY A 65 -6.68 -18.37 -5.05
C GLY A 65 -6.33 -18.48 -3.56
N GLU A 66 -6.07 -17.36 -2.88
CA GLU A 66 -5.80 -17.31 -1.45
C GLU A 66 -6.84 -16.46 -0.72
N ASP A 67 -7.02 -16.74 0.56
CA ASP A 67 -7.74 -15.84 1.45
C ASP A 67 -6.97 -14.52 1.61
N SER A 68 -7.70 -13.42 1.80
CA SER A 68 -7.11 -12.10 2.01
C SER A 68 -6.29 -12.10 3.30
N ARG A 69 -5.03 -11.66 3.23
CA ARG A 69 -4.21 -11.45 4.43
C ARG A 69 -4.40 -10.03 4.95
N LEU A 70 -4.62 -9.90 6.25
CA LEU A 70 -4.72 -8.63 6.97
C LEU A 70 -3.54 -8.51 7.91
N VAL A 71 -2.82 -7.39 7.86
CA VAL A 71 -1.72 -7.09 8.76
C VAL A 71 -1.86 -5.69 9.33
N ALA A 72 -1.66 -5.54 10.63
CA ALA A 72 -1.53 -4.26 11.31
C ALA A 72 -0.34 -4.33 12.28
N ARG A 73 0.56 -3.35 12.22
CA ARG A 73 1.76 -3.30 13.08
C ARG A 73 2.03 -1.89 13.61
N ASP A 74 2.44 -1.83 14.87
CA ASP A 74 3.05 -0.63 15.44
C ASP A 74 4.51 -0.54 14.98
N ALA A 75 4.87 0.59 14.39
CA ALA A 75 6.25 0.97 14.13
C ALA A 75 6.41 2.48 14.32
N ARG A 76 6.11 2.98 15.51
CA ARG A 76 6.34 4.39 15.88
C ARG A 76 7.75 4.84 15.56
N ILE A 77 7.82 5.91 14.78
CA ILE A 77 9.06 6.61 14.45
C ILE A 77 8.88 8.12 14.68
N PRO A 78 9.96 8.88 14.91
CA PRO A 78 9.91 10.33 15.12
C PRO A 78 9.65 11.10 13.81
N MET A 79 8.67 10.66 13.02
CA MET A 79 8.23 11.27 11.77
C MET A 79 6.77 10.88 11.54
N LYS A 80 5.84 11.81 11.81
CA LYS A 80 4.40 11.51 11.89
C LYS A 80 3.85 10.93 10.59
N ASN A 81 3.80 11.73 9.53
CA ASN A 81 3.02 11.35 8.34
C ASN A 81 3.88 10.62 7.31
N VAL A 82 4.91 11.29 6.76
CA VAL A 82 5.77 10.70 5.72
C VAL A 82 6.41 9.38 6.17
N GLY A 83 6.78 9.30 7.44
CA GLY A 83 7.37 8.11 8.02
C GLY A 83 6.38 6.95 8.14
N ALA A 84 5.15 7.24 8.57
CA ALA A 84 4.10 6.23 8.66
C ALA A 84 3.78 5.65 7.29
N GLU A 85 3.62 6.51 6.28
CA GLU A 85 3.35 6.09 4.91
C GLU A 85 4.45 5.21 4.32
N MET A 86 5.72 5.54 4.62
CA MET A 86 6.85 4.74 4.21
C MET A 86 6.92 3.40 4.94
N ASN A 87 6.56 3.34 6.23
CA ASN A 87 6.48 2.08 6.97
C ASN A 87 5.35 1.18 6.45
N ALA A 88 4.21 1.76 6.05
CA ALA A 88 3.12 1.03 5.41
C ALA A 88 3.57 0.42 4.07
N LEU A 89 4.30 1.19 3.26
CA LEU A 89 4.93 0.67 2.04
C LEU A 89 5.92 -0.46 2.37
N LEU A 90 6.79 -0.30 3.37
CA LEU A 90 7.73 -1.35 3.79
C LEU A 90 7.00 -2.64 4.18
N LEU A 91 5.85 -2.54 4.85
CA LEU A 91 5.02 -3.68 5.19
C LEU A 91 4.53 -4.43 3.94
N ALA A 92 4.12 -3.71 2.88
CA ALA A 92 3.79 -4.34 1.60
C ALA A 92 5.02 -4.99 0.95
N LEU A 93 6.15 -4.30 0.90
CA LEU A 93 7.38 -4.83 0.29
C LEU A 93 7.89 -6.10 0.99
N GLU A 94 7.74 -6.19 2.32
CA GLU A 94 8.02 -7.41 3.10
C GLU A 94 7.08 -8.58 2.75
N ALA A 95 5.89 -8.31 2.23
CA ALA A 95 4.89 -9.31 1.87
C ALA A 95 5.02 -9.81 0.41
N ILE A 96 5.88 -9.19 -0.40
CA ILE A 96 6.14 -9.59 -1.79
C ILE A 96 6.85 -10.95 -1.80
N ARG A 97 6.33 -11.88 -2.62
CA ARG A 97 7.00 -13.15 -2.89
C ARG A 97 8.02 -12.98 -4.02
N PRO A 98 9.14 -13.72 -4.02
CA PRO A 98 10.13 -13.59 -5.09
C PRO A 98 9.55 -13.80 -6.49
N GLY A 99 9.86 -12.89 -7.42
CA GLY A 99 9.37 -12.95 -8.81
C GLY A 99 7.90 -12.62 -9.00
N GLU A 100 7.20 -12.18 -7.96
CA GLU A 100 5.77 -11.88 -8.02
C GLU A 100 5.47 -10.62 -8.85
N ARG A 101 4.30 -10.60 -9.49
CA ARG A 101 3.71 -9.41 -10.11
C ARG A 101 2.78 -8.74 -9.10
N VAL A 102 3.09 -7.51 -8.69
CA VAL A 102 2.39 -6.85 -7.60
C VAL A 102 1.84 -5.49 -7.99
N VAL A 103 0.70 -5.14 -7.39
CA VAL A 103 0.11 -3.81 -7.40
C VAL A 103 0.06 -3.31 -5.97
N VAL A 104 0.77 -2.23 -5.67
CA VAL A 104 0.69 -1.53 -4.39
C VAL A 104 -0.22 -0.33 -4.56
N VAL A 105 -1.27 -0.26 -3.76
CA VAL A 105 -2.25 0.82 -3.71
C VAL A 105 -2.04 1.59 -2.41
N ALA A 106 -1.85 2.89 -2.53
CA ALA A 106 -1.65 3.79 -1.41
C ALA A 106 -2.18 5.18 -1.75
N ASP A 107 -2.51 5.99 -0.74
CA ASP A 107 -2.92 7.37 -0.95
C ASP A 107 -1.78 8.39 -0.86
N PHE A 108 -0.59 7.93 -0.46
CA PHE A 108 0.59 8.77 -0.39
C PHE A 108 1.55 8.54 -1.56
N LEU A 109 1.49 9.42 -2.56
CA LEU A 109 2.29 9.30 -3.79
C LEU A 109 3.80 9.53 -3.59
N TRP A 110 4.21 10.20 -2.51
CA TRP A 110 5.63 10.52 -2.31
C TRP A 110 6.49 9.29 -2.00
N ASN A 111 5.90 8.22 -1.47
CA ASN A 111 6.59 6.95 -1.24
C ASN A 111 7.37 6.50 -2.49
N VAL A 112 6.69 6.42 -3.63
CA VAL A 112 7.33 5.98 -4.87
C VAL A 112 8.29 7.01 -5.46
N TYR A 113 8.12 8.30 -5.15
CA TYR A 113 9.08 9.33 -5.56
C TYR A 113 10.44 9.15 -4.92
N TYR A 114 10.44 8.80 -3.62
CA TYR A 114 11.67 8.52 -2.90
C TYR A 114 12.33 7.25 -3.41
N LEU A 115 11.55 6.19 -3.68
CA LEU A 115 12.06 4.96 -4.26
C LEU A 115 12.74 5.20 -5.62
N LEU A 116 12.08 5.92 -6.52
CA LEU A 116 12.55 6.18 -7.88
C LEU A 116 13.58 7.33 -7.97
N GLY A 117 13.96 7.93 -6.83
CA GLY A 117 14.91 9.04 -6.82
C GLY A 117 14.41 10.32 -7.49
N TRP A 118 13.09 10.45 -7.73
CA TRP A 118 12.47 11.66 -8.29
C TRP A 118 12.47 12.82 -7.29
N TYR A 119 12.75 12.55 -6.02
CA TYR A 119 12.93 13.53 -4.99
C TYR A 119 14.11 13.17 -4.08
N LYS A 120 14.88 14.18 -3.67
CA LYS A 120 16.04 13.99 -2.79
C LYS A 120 15.56 13.85 -1.34
N VAL A 121 15.97 12.77 -0.69
CA VAL A 121 15.72 12.54 0.73
C VAL A 121 16.87 13.09 1.55
N ASN A 122 16.58 14.06 2.42
CA ASN A 122 17.59 14.66 3.33
C ASN A 122 17.43 14.20 4.79
N HIS A 123 16.27 13.65 5.17
CA HIS A 123 16.01 13.23 6.54
C HIS A 123 16.60 11.83 6.80
N PRO A 124 17.50 11.64 7.79
CA PRO A 124 18.21 10.37 8.00
C PRO A 124 17.30 9.15 8.13
N THR A 125 16.26 9.22 8.97
CA THR A 125 15.29 8.11 9.13
C THR A 125 14.59 7.75 7.83
N LEU A 126 14.31 8.74 6.97
CA LEU A 126 13.67 8.47 5.68
C LEU A 126 14.67 7.84 4.70
N GLN A 127 15.96 8.21 4.78
CA GLN A 127 17.01 7.55 3.99
C GLN A 127 17.14 6.07 4.36
N GLU A 128 17.08 5.75 5.66
CA GLU A 128 17.11 4.37 6.15
C GLU A 128 15.89 3.57 5.65
N GLN A 129 14.68 4.15 5.70
CA GLN A 129 13.47 3.51 5.19
C GLN A 129 13.56 3.26 3.67
N VAL A 130 14.04 4.24 2.90
CA VAL A 130 14.23 4.08 1.45
C VAL A 130 15.28 3.03 1.13
N ALA A 131 16.40 3.01 1.87
CA ALA A 131 17.43 1.98 1.71
C ALA A 131 16.88 0.58 2.04
N LYS A 132 16.06 0.44 3.10
CA LYS A 132 15.38 -0.81 3.43
C LYS A 132 14.44 -1.25 2.30
N ALA A 133 13.66 -0.32 1.74
CA ALA A 133 12.77 -0.60 0.61
C ALA A 133 13.54 -1.07 -0.63
N HIS A 134 14.67 -0.42 -0.95
CA HIS A 134 15.56 -0.85 -2.03
C HIS A 134 16.09 -2.27 -1.80
N ALA A 135 16.57 -2.57 -0.59
CA ALA A 135 17.07 -3.89 -0.23
C ALA A 135 15.98 -4.98 -0.35
N LEU A 136 14.74 -4.69 0.06
CA LEU A 136 13.61 -5.60 -0.10
C LEU A 136 13.31 -5.87 -1.58
N LEU A 137 13.27 -4.83 -2.41
CA LEU A 137 13.04 -4.94 -3.86
C LEU A 137 14.17 -5.73 -4.56
N ASP A 138 15.42 -5.53 -4.15
CA ASP A 138 16.57 -6.30 -4.67
C ASP A 138 16.52 -7.77 -4.25
N ALA A 139 16.01 -8.05 -3.05
CA ALA A 139 15.88 -9.41 -2.53
C ALA A 139 14.72 -10.16 -3.18
N CYS A 140 13.54 -9.55 -3.31
CA CYS A 140 12.36 -10.21 -3.88
C CYS A 140 12.36 -10.19 -5.42
N ARG A 141 12.97 -9.21 -6.06
CA ARG A 141 13.06 -9.10 -7.54
C ARG A 141 11.68 -9.31 -8.19
N PRO A 142 10.70 -8.43 -7.94
CA PRO A 142 9.36 -8.61 -8.48
C PRO A 142 9.41 -8.61 -10.01
N ALA A 143 8.55 -9.40 -10.65
CA ALA A 143 8.44 -9.40 -12.12
C ALA A 143 7.83 -8.10 -12.64
N SER A 144 6.92 -7.50 -11.88
CA SER A 144 6.38 -6.17 -12.08
C SER A 144 5.96 -5.55 -10.76
N LEU A 145 6.06 -4.22 -10.65
CA LEU A 145 5.48 -3.46 -9.55
C LEU A 145 4.70 -2.28 -10.11
N ARG A 146 3.37 -2.30 -9.96
CA ARG A 146 2.53 -1.13 -10.22
C ARG A 146 2.28 -0.42 -8.90
N TYR A 147 2.60 0.87 -8.85
CA TYR A 147 2.26 1.74 -7.73
C TYR A 147 1.06 2.60 -8.13
N VAL A 148 -0.11 2.30 -7.59
CA VAL A 148 -1.36 3.01 -7.90
C VAL A 148 -1.67 3.97 -6.77
N HIS A 149 -1.47 5.26 -7.01
CA HIS A 149 -1.94 6.30 -6.12
C HIS A 149 -3.44 6.53 -6.26
N ILE A 150 -4.14 6.49 -5.13
CA ILE A 150 -5.54 6.89 -5.04
C ILE A 150 -5.68 8.11 -4.12
N ARG A 151 -6.77 8.86 -4.21
CA ARG A 151 -7.04 9.90 -3.21
C ARG A 151 -7.42 9.29 -1.85
N GLY A 152 -6.72 9.73 -0.81
CA GLY A 152 -7.01 9.40 0.58
C GLY A 152 -8.40 9.85 1.02
N HIS A 153 -9.04 9.04 1.86
CA HIS A 153 -10.39 9.25 2.40
C HIS A 153 -11.49 9.52 1.36
N ALA A 154 -11.28 9.15 0.10
CA ALA A 154 -12.32 9.18 -0.92
C ALA A 154 -13.38 8.13 -0.56
N LYS A 155 -14.55 8.61 -0.12
CA LYS A 155 -15.72 7.75 0.14
C LYS A 155 -16.37 7.41 -1.19
N ASP A 156 -15.90 6.36 -1.84
CA ASP A 156 -16.57 5.75 -2.98
C ASP A 156 -16.72 4.24 -2.78
N SER A 157 -17.68 3.66 -3.49
CA SER A 157 -17.96 2.22 -3.47
C SER A 157 -17.12 1.45 -4.50
N SER A 158 -16.01 2.02 -4.97
CA SER A 158 -15.15 1.29 -5.91
C SER A 158 -14.37 0.18 -5.19
N PRO A 159 -13.95 -0.89 -5.89
CA PRO A 159 -13.09 -1.91 -5.31
C PRO A 159 -11.82 -1.35 -4.67
N LEU A 160 -11.15 -0.37 -5.30
CA LEU A 160 -9.96 0.24 -4.70
C LEU A 160 -10.29 1.03 -3.43
N GLY A 161 -11.38 1.80 -3.44
CA GLY A 161 -11.85 2.54 -2.27
C GLY A 161 -12.20 1.61 -1.10
N HIS A 162 -12.90 0.51 -1.38
CA HIS A 162 -13.28 -0.48 -0.37
C HIS A 162 -12.09 -1.09 0.36
N TRP A 163 -11.09 -1.59 -0.38
CA TRP A 163 -9.92 -2.24 0.22
C TRP A 163 -8.97 -1.25 0.88
N ASN A 164 -8.81 -0.04 0.33
CA ASN A 164 -8.07 1.02 1.00
C ASN A 164 -8.72 1.41 2.33
N HIS A 165 -10.04 1.46 2.40
CA HIS A 165 -10.77 1.72 3.64
C HIS A 165 -10.58 0.61 4.69
N ILE A 166 -10.37 -0.63 4.26
CA ILE A 166 -10.01 -1.73 5.17
C ILE A 166 -8.59 -1.51 5.71
N ALA A 167 -7.62 -1.11 4.88
CA ALA A 167 -6.26 -0.77 5.33
C ALA A 167 -6.25 0.39 6.34
N ASP A 168 -6.99 1.48 6.07
CA ASP A 168 -7.17 2.61 6.99
C ASP A 168 -7.78 2.19 8.33
N ARG A 169 -8.81 1.33 8.29
CA ARG A 169 -9.41 0.77 9.50
C ARG A 169 -8.45 -0.13 10.27
N LEU A 170 -7.59 -0.90 9.61
CA LEU A 170 -6.56 -1.70 10.29
C LEU A 170 -5.62 -0.79 11.09
N CYS A 171 -5.19 0.34 10.53
CA CYS A 171 -4.40 1.34 11.25
C CYS A 171 -5.13 1.86 12.49
N ALA A 172 -6.42 2.21 12.32
CA ALA A 172 -7.23 2.82 13.37
C ALA A 172 -7.57 1.89 14.55
N LEU A 173 -7.38 0.57 14.41
CA LEU A 173 -7.60 -0.38 15.51
C LEU A 173 -6.59 -0.23 16.65
N HIS A 174 -5.40 0.29 16.35
CA HIS A 174 -4.27 0.36 17.29
C HIS A 174 -3.99 -0.99 17.98
N ARG A 175 -4.06 -2.08 17.23
CA ARG A 175 -3.82 -3.45 17.70
C ARG A 175 -3.05 -4.25 16.65
N PRO A 176 -2.14 -5.15 17.06
CA PRO A 176 -1.46 -6.01 16.11
C PRO A 176 -2.45 -6.98 15.48
N VAL A 177 -2.36 -7.14 14.16
CA VAL A 177 -3.15 -8.08 13.37
C VAL A 177 -2.19 -8.78 12.42
N ASP A 178 -2.27 -10.11 12.31
CA ASP A 178 -1.68 -10.89 11.22
C ASP A 178 -2.54 -12.14 11.06
N CYS A 179 -3.54 -12.08 10.19
CA CYS A 179 -4.49 -13.16 9.96
C CYS A 179 -4.94 -13.23 8.51
N THR A 180 -5.65 -14.29 8.16
CA THR A 180 -6.30 -14.46 6.87
C THR A 180 -7.80 -14.52 7.02
N ALA A 181 -8.52 -13.99 6.04
CA ALA A 181 -9.97 -14.01 5.98
C ALA A 181 -10.43 -14.18 4.52
N PRO A 182 -11.46 -15.01 4.24
CA PRO A 182 -11.98 -15.12 2.89
C PRO A 182 -12.54 -13.77 2.44
N VAL A 183 -12.41 -13.45 1.15
CA VAL A 183 -12.92 -12.18 0.57
C VAL A 183 -14.41 -11.96 0.88
N SER A 184 -15.19 -13.04 0.91
CA SER A 184 -16.62 -13.00 1.25
C SER A 184 -16.90 -12.47 2.66
N ALA A 185 -15.93 -12.51 3.58
CA ALA A 185 -16.09 -12.00 4.93
C ALA A 185 -16.26 -10.48 5.00
N PHE A 186 -15.83 -9.72 3.98
CA PHE A 186 -15.83 -8.26 4.00
C PHE A 186 -17.11 -7.61 3.44
N GLY A 187 -18.02 -8.41 2.87
CA GLY A 187 -19.23 -7.92 2.20
C GLY A 187 -18.92 -7.34 0.81
N THR A 188 -19.88 -6.61 0.23
CA THR A 188 -19.66 -5.87 -1.02
C THR A 188 -19.29 -4.42 -0.72
N PRO A 189 -18.68 -3.69 -1.66
CA PRO A 189 -18.40 -2.26 -1.48
C PRO A 189 -19.61 -1.40 -1.10
N GLU A 190 -20.82 -1.76 -1.58
CA GLU A 190 -22.08 -1.05 -1.30
C GLU A 190 -22.64 -1.38 0.09
N ALA A 191 -22.29 -2.54 0.64
CA ALA A 191 -22.77 -3.02 1.94
C ALA A 191 -21.61 -3.65 2.75
N PRO A 192 -20.61 -2.86 3.16
CA PRO A 192 -19.41 -3.38 3.80
C PRO A 192 -19.69 -3.87 5.22
N ARG A 193 -19.06 -4.98 5.62
CA ARG A 193 -19.14 -5.48 6.99
C ARG A 193 -18.18 -4.69 7.92
N PRO A 194 -18.53 -4.47 9.21
CA PRO A 194 -17.60 -3.86 10.16
C PRO A 194 -16.34 -4.71 10.36
N LEU A 195 -15.15 -4.11 10.24
CA LEU A 195 -13.88 -4.83 10.34
C LEU A 195 -13.74 -5.56 11.68
N ALA A 196 -14.15 -4.95 12.80
CA ALA A 196 -14.11 -5.59 14.10
C ALA A 196 -14.93 -6.90 14.15
N LYS A 197 -16.07 -6.96 13.45
CA LYS A 197 -16.89 -8.18 13.37
C LYS A 197 -16.16 -9.27 12.57
N VAL A 198 -15.55 -8.89 11.45
CA VAL A 198 -14.75 -9.82 10.65
C VAL A 198 -13.60 -10.38 11.48
N LEU A 199 -12.85 -9.51 12.16
CA LEU A 199 -11.72 -9.92 13.00
C LEU A 199 -12.13 -10.81 14.17
N LEU A 200 -13.26 -10.53 14.84
CA LEU A 200 -13.80 -11.39 15.89
C LEU A 200 -14.10 -12.80 15.38
N GLU A 201 -14.69 -12.92 14.18
CA GLU A 201 -15.05 -14.20 13.58
C GLU A 201 -13.82 -15.00 13.12
N VAL A 202 -12.84 -14.35 12.48
CA VAL A 202 -11.68 -15.07 11.89
C VAL A 202 -10.57 -15.37 12.88
N THR A 203 -10.60 -14.77 14.07
CA THR A 203 -9.59 -15.00 15.12
C THR A 203 -10.17 -15.57 16.40
N ASP A 204 -11.45 -15.99 16.40
CA ASP A 204 -12.17 -16.42 17.61
C ASP A 204 -12.05 -15.43 18.79
N GLY A 205 -11.90 -14.14 18.43
CA GLY A 205 -11.70 -13.03 19.34
C GLY A 205 -10.31 -12.91 19.98
N GLU A 206 -9.31 -13.71 19.57
CA GLU A 206 -7.95 -13.67 20.14
C GLU A 206 -7.32 -12.26 20.09
N ILE A 207 -7.56 -11.49 19.03
CA ILE A 207 -7.01 -10.13 18.87
C ILE A 207 -7.62 -9.12 19.86
N PHE A 208 -8.79 -9.43 20.44
CA PHE A 208 -9.55 -8.53 21.32
C PHE A 208 -9.46 -8.89 22.80
N ARG A 209 -8.88 -10.04 23.15
CA ARG A 209 -8.60 -10.44 24.54
C ARG A 209 -7.34 -9.75 25.06
#